data_AF-A0A1W2TF78-F1
#
_entry.id   AF-A0A1W2TF78-F1
#
_cell.length_a   1.000
_cell.length_b   1.000
_cell.length_c   1.000
_cell.angle_alpha   90.00
_cell.angle_beta   90.00
_cell.angle_gamma   90.00
#
_symmetry.space_group_name_H-M   'P 1'
#
loop_
_entity.id
_entity.type
_entity.pdbx_description
1 polymer ?
#
loop_
_entity_poly.entity_id
_entity_poly.type
_entity_poly.pdbx_seq_one_letter_code
_entity_poly.pdbx_strand_id
1 'polypeptide(L)'
;MEEHPPQQEEAWAKVHRRKGRRPAKDDTIHATPSSVLTPGAPSLTLDQVRQDHDRLAGQWKSSGSYSRLRELLSAHTTGAGSSVTKAICFGLGSFNPPNGEWDWKRRTHIQLAAFLAIVEHLQSKTGQNIRCVFQEPVFNSVDKAFITSLGHEVVESPVGFQLVDPDTLAFAVHLYRNVHSQVIATHIPAIFVGTSYAVWEE
;
A
#
# COMPACT_ATOMS: atom_id res chain seq x y z
N MET A 1 -23.25 -45.61 54.78
CA MET A 1 -22.90 -45.48 53.36
C MET A 1 -22.68 -44.00 53.15
N GLU A 2 -21.48 -43.50 52.83
CA GLU A 2 -20.16 -44.12 52.52
C GLU A 2 -19.08 -43.37 53.34
N GLU A 3 -17.99 -43.98 53.81
CA GLU A 3 -16.75 -44.38 53.10
C GLU A 3 -15.96 -43.24 52.40
N HIS A 4 -14.64 -43.24 52.62
CA HIS A 4 -13.62 -42.26 52.22
C HIS A 4 -12.52 -42.96 51.36
N PRO A 5 -11.59 -42.23 50.68
CA PRO A 5 -11.60 -40.82 50.27
C PRO A 5 -11.63 -40.71 48.72
N PRO A 6 -10.55 -40.61 47.88
CA PRO A 6 -9.16 -40.12 48.03
C PRO A 6 -8.99 -38.66 47.52
N GLN A 7 -7.76 -38.26 47.14
CA GLN A 7 -7.43 -37.05 46.37
C GLN A 7 -7.21 -37.40 44.88
N GLN A 8 -7.31 -36.41 43.98
CA GLN A 8 -6.75 -36.51 42.62
C GLN A 8 -6.00 -35.23 42.21
N GLU A 9 -4.90 -35.44 41.49
CA GLU A 9 -3.83 -34.46 41.25
C GLU A 9 -4.06 -33.56 40.03
N GLU A 10 -3.15 -32.58 39.88
CA GLU A 10 -3.01 -31.75 38.68
C GLU A 10 -2.85 -32.57 37.40
N ALA A 11 -3.54 -32.16 36.33
CA ALA A 11 -3.40 -32.76 35.00
C ALA A 11 -3.21 -31.70 33.90
N TRP A 12 -2.09 -30.96 33.96
CA TRP A 12 -1.62 -30.17 32.82
C TRP A 12 -1.36 -31.11 31.62
N ALA A 13 -2.05 -30.88 30.49
CA ALA A 13 -2.03 -31.78 29.35
C ALA A 13 -0.65 -31.82 28.64
N LYS A 14 0.18 -32.81 28.99
CA LYS A 14 1.44 -33.12 28.29
C LYS A 14 1.15 -33.74 26.91
N VAL A 15 1.41 -33.00 25.84
CA VAL A 15 1.35 -33.55 24.47
C VAL A 15 2.65 -34.31 24.15
N HIS A 16 2.56 -35.62 23.95
CA HIS A 16 3.70 -36.45 23.56
C HIS A 16 4.17 -36.13 22.13
N ARG A 17 5.45 -35.77 21.96
CA ARG A 17 6.12 -35.72 20.64
C ARG A 17 6.20 -37.13 20.04
N ARG A 18 5.36 -37.45 19.05
CA ARG A 18 5.60 -38.60 18.16
C ARG A 18 6.63 -38.24 17.09
N LYS A 19 7.77 -38.95 17.10
CA LYS A 19 8.86 -38.78 16.14
C LYS A 19 8.51 -39.48 14.82
N GLY A 20 7.63 -38.87 14.02
CA GLY A 20 7.21 -39.35 12.71
C GLY A 20 7.79 -38.52 11.57
N ARG A 21 8.58 -39.14 10.68
CA ARG A 21 9.17 -38.49 9.50
C ARG A 21 8.07 -38.26 8.47
N ARG A 22 7.58 -37.01 8.33
CA ARG A 22 6.69 -36.64 7.22
C ARG A 22 7.51 -36.58 5.91
N PRO A 23 6.97 -37.02 4.76
CA PRO A 23 7.59 -36.75 3.48
C PRO A 23 7.57 -35.24 3.21
N ALA A 24 8.55 -34.75 2.45
CA ALA A 24 8.51 -33.38 1.96
C ALA A 24 7.25 -33.23 1.11
N LYS A 25 6.44 -32.23 1.42
CA LYS A 25 5.32 -31.84 0.57
C LYS A 25 5.93 -30.94 -0.50
N ASP A 26 5.78 -31.36 -1.76
CA ASP A 26 6.14 -30.54 -2.90
C ASP A 26 5.13 -29.39 -2.97
N ASP A 27 5.48 -28.25 -2.36
CA ASP A 27 4.67 -27.03 -2.46
C ASP A 27 4.93 -26.39 -3.83
N THR A 28 4.48 -27.08 -4.88
CA THR A 28 4.23 -26.45 -6.17
C THR A 28 3.23 -25.33 -5.95
N ILE A 29 3.75 -24.10 -5.94
CA ILE A 29 2.96 -22.88 -5.83
C ILE A 29 2.15 -22.73 -7.12
N HIS A 30 1.05 -23.47 -7.22
CA HIS A 30 0.05 -23.27 -8.25
C HIS A 30 -0.58 -21.90 -8.03
N ALA A 31 0.01 -20.89 -8.66
CA ALA A 31 -0.56 -19.55 -8.75
C ALA A 31 -1.97 -19.68 -9.33
N THR A 32 -2.97 -19.57 -8.46
CA THR A 32 -4.37 -19.55 -8.87
C THR A 32 -4.58 -18.36 -9.80
N PRO A 33 -5.30 -18.55 -10.93
CA PRO A 33 -5.45 -17.49 -11.90
C PRO A 33 -6.19 -16.30 -11.27
N SER A 34 -5.51 -15.16 -11.28
CA SER A 34 -5.98 -13.80 -10.97
C SER A 34 -7.40 -13.72 -10.38
N SER A 35 -7.50 -13.80 -9.04
CA SER A 35 -8.71 -13.33 -8.36
C SER A 35 -8.98 -11.91 -8.82
N VAL A 36 -10.12 -11.69 -9.49
CA VAL A 36 -10.49 -10.36 -9.99
C VAL A 36 -10.56 -9.44 -8.77
N LEU A 37 -9.67 -8.44 -8.74
CA LEU A 37 -9.66 -7.41 -7.70
C LEU A 37 -10.88 -6.52 -7.94
N THR A 38 -12.04 -6.94 -7.42
CA THR A 38 -13.30 -6.19 -7.52
C THR A 38 -13.38 -5.15 -6.41
N PRO A 39 -13.79 -3.91 -6.70
CA PRO A 39 -14.13 -2.94 -5.67
C PRO A 39 -15.18 -3.49 -4.69
N GLY A 40 -14.91 -3.34 -3.39
CA GLY A 40 -15.89 -3.67 -2.35
C GLY A 40 -17.06 -2.67 -2.34
N ALA A 41 -18.20 -3.09 -1.79
CA ALA A 41 -19.31 -2.17 -1.54
C ALA A 41 -18.88 -1.07 -0.54
N PRO A 42 -19.22 0.22 -0.79
CA PRO A 42 -18.88 1.29 0.14
C PRO A 42 -19.68 1.17 1.45
N SER A 43 -18.98 1.20 2.58
CA SER A 43 -19.54 1.13 3.93
C SER A 43 -19.19 2.34 4.80
N LEU A 44 -18.38 3.27 4.29
CA LEU A 44 -18.05 4.56 4.91
C LEU A 44 -18.51 5.69 4.00
N THR A 45 -18.84 6.84 4.59
CA THR A 45 -19.11 8.07 3.84
C THR A 45 -17.81 8.77 3.46
N LEU A 46 -17.90 9.69 2.48
CA LEU A 46 -16.79 10.55 2.08
C LEU A 46 -16.20 11.35 3.26
N ASP A 47 -17.06 11.88 4.13
CA ASP A 47 -16.62 12.65 5.30
C ASP A 47 -15.92 11.79 6.35
N GLN A 48 -16.34 10.53 6.54
CA GLN A 48 -15.64 9.58 7.41
C GLN A 48 -14.25 9.24 6.86
N VAL A 49 -14.14 9.00 5.55
CA VAL A 49 -12.84 8.77 4.88
C VAL A 49 -11.93 9.98 5.02
N ARG A 50 -12.46 11.21 4.87
CA ARG A 50 -11.72 12.46 5.09
C ARG A 50 -11.24 12.60 6.54
N GLN A 51 -12.13 12.43 7.52
CA GLN A 51 -11.79 12.53 8.94
C GLN A 51 -10.70 11.51 9.34
N ASP A 52 -10.78 10.28 8.84
CA ASP A 52 -9.75 9.27 9.08
C ASP A 52 -8.43 9.59 8.37
N HIS A 53 -8.47 10.16 7.16
CA HIS A 53 -7.26 10.64 6.50
C HIS A 53 -6.59 11.75 7.30
N ASP A 54 -7.32 12.80 7.69
CA ASP A 54 -6.76 13.94 8.43
C ASP A 54 -6.10 13.48 9.73
N ARG A 55 -6.77 12.58 10.46
CA ARG A 55 -6.26 11.98 11.70
C ARG A 55 -5.01 11.13 11.47
N LEU A 56 -5.02 10.22 10.49
CA LEU A 56 -3.92 9.28 10.25
C LEU A 56 -2.72 9.95 9.57
N ALA A 57 -2.97 10.85 8.63
CA ALA A 57 -1.94 11.68 8.01
C ALA A 57 -1.31 12.63 9.04
N GLY A 58 -2.10 13.24 9.93
CA GLY A 58 -1.59 14.05 11.03
C GLY A 58 -0.70 13.26 12.00
N GLN A 59 -1.16 12.07 12.43
CA GLN A 59 -0.34 11.15 13.25
C GLN A 59 0.96 10.75 12.54
N TRP A 60 0.91 10.41 11.25
CA TRP A 60 2.10 10.07 10.49
C TRP A 60 3.06 11.27 10.27
N LYS A 61 2.53 12.48 9.99
CA LYS A 61 3.32 13.72 9.86
C LYS A 61 4.02 14.11 11.18
N SER A 62 3.50 13.70 12.34
CA SER A 62 4.17 13.87 13.64
C SER A 62 5.23 12.79 13.95
N SER A 63 5.35 11.75 13.13
CA SER A 63 6.25 10.61 13.37
C SER A 63 7.67 10.81 12.83
N GLY A 64 8.64 10.07 13.39
CA GLY A 64 10.01 10.03 12.88
C GLY A 64 10.12 9.56 11.43
N SER A 65 9.18 8.74 10.94
CA SER A 65 9.14 8.29 9.54
C SER A 65 8.93 9.44 8.55
N TYR A 66 8.12 10.45 8.92
CA TYR A 66 7.94 11.64 8.08
C TYR A 66 9.18 12.52 8.07
N SER A 67 9.84 12.74 9.22
CA SER A 67 11.12 13.43 9.27
C SER A 67 12.17 12.74 8.40
N ARG A 68 12.27 11.41 8.47
CA ARG A 68 13.21 10.65 7.65
C ARG A 68 12.89 10.72 6.15
N LEU A 69 11.61 10.75 5.77
CA LEU A 69 11.20 10.99 4.37
C LEU A 69 11.68 12.36 3.88
N ARG A 70 11.49 13.43 4.66
CA ARG A 70 11.93 14.79 4.31
C ARG A 70 13.46 14.89 4.15
N GLU A 71 14.22 14.21 5.00
CA GLU A 71 15.68 14.10 4.86
C GLU A 71 16.08 13.41 3.55
N LEU A 72 15.48 12.25 3.25
CA LEU A 72 15.75 11.51 2.01
C LEU A 72 15.42 12.35 0.77
N LEU A 73 14.25 13.00 0.76
CA LEU A 73 13.86 13.88 -0.34
C LEU A 73 14.82 15.06 -0.50
N SER A 74 15.20 15.72 0.61
CA SER A 74 16.14 16.86 0.57
C SER A 74 17.53 16.47 0.04
N ALA A 75 17.97 15.24 0.29
CA ALA A 75 19.28 14.74 -0.14
C ALA A 75 19.31 14.16 -1.57
N HIS A 76 18.18 13.70 -2.12
CA HIS A 76 18.17 12.93 -3.38
C HIS A 76 17.35 13.55 -4.52
N THR A 77 16.54 14.61 -4.28
CA THR A 77 15.74 15.23 -5.36
C THR A 77 16.43 16.40 -6.09
N THR A 78 17.71 16.68 -5.81
CA THR A 78 18.49 17.72 -6.50
C THR A 78 18.93 17.22 -7.88
N GLY A 79 18.15 17.52 -8.92
CA GLY A 79 18.37 17.01 -10.29
C GLY A 79 17.10 16.38 -10.84
N ALA A 80 16.98 15.05 -10.75
CA ALA A 80 15.81 14.31 -11.27
C ALA A 80 14.45 14.84 -10.76
N GLY A 81 14.39 15.40 -9.55
CA GLY A 81 13.17 16.01 -9.02
C GLY A 81 12.69 17.25 -9.77
N SER A 82 13.52 17.92 -10.58
CA SER A 82 13.11 19.11 -11.33
C SER A 82 12.51 18.81 -12.71
N SER A 83 12.53 17.57 -13.19
CA SER A 83 11.82 17.17 -14.42
C SER A 83 10.41 16.63 -14.15
N VAL A 84 10.05 16.34 -12.90
CA VAL A 84 8.77 15.71 -12.56
C VAL A 84 7.60 16.67 -12.83
N THR A 85 6.79 16.34 -13.84
CA THR A 85 5.56 17.08 -14.21
C THR A 85 4.29 16.36 -13.77
N LYS A 86 4.37 15.06 -13.49
CA LYS A 86 3.25 14.23 -13.04
C LYS A 86 3.68 13.15 -12.06
N ALA A 87 2.76 12.77 -11.19
CA ALA A 87 2.93 11.72 -10.20
C ALA A 87 1.81 10.70 -10.33
N ILE A 88 2.16 9.42 -10.44
CA ILE A 88 1.21 8.33 -10.63
C ILE A 88 1.30 7.38 -9.45
N CYS A 89 0.18 7.21 -8.73
CA CYS A 89 0.05 6.30 -7.62
C CYS A 89 -0.67 5.02 -8.08
N PHE A 90 0.03 3.89 -7.96
CA PHE A 90 -0.44 2.56 -8.35
C PHE A 90 -0.72 1.71 -7.11
N GLY A 91 -1.87 1.05 -7.07
CA GLY A 91 -2.17 0.02 -6.06
C GLY A 91 -2.21 0.52 -4.61
N LEU A 92 -2.76 1.71 -4.38
CA LEU A 92 -2.86 2.34 -3.06
C LEU A 92 -3.66 1.52 -2.02
N GLY A 93 -4.60 0.70 -2.49
CA GLY A 93 -5.65 0.04 -1.71
C GLY A 93 -6.89 0.93 -1.51
N SER A 94 -7.98 0.33 -1.01
CA SER A 94 -9.20 1.07 -0.65
C SER A 94 -9.07 1.77 0.72
N PHE A 95 -9.74 2.91 0.91
CA PHE A 95 -9.94 3.54 2.22
C PHE A 95 -11.09 2.89 3.01
N ASN A 96 -11.95 2.15 2.30
CA ASN A 96 -13.04 1.35 2.83
C ASN A 96 -12.82 -0.13 2.46
N PRO A 97 -11.86 -0.82 3.11
CA PRO A 97 -11.60 -2.23 2.82
C PRO A 97 -12.82 -3.09 3.18
N PRO A 98 -13.10 -4.16 2.41
CA PRO A 98 -14.12 -5.13 2.77
C PRO A 98 -13.81 -5.69 4.18
N ASN A 99 -14.85 -5.81 5.00
CA ASN A 99 -14.77 -6.18 6.43
C ASN A 99 -14.11 -5.14 7.37
N GLY A 100 -13.73 -3.95 6.87
CA GLY A 100 -13.25 -2.87 7.73
C GLY A 100 -11.85 -3.09 8.32
N GLU A 101 -11.00 -3.89 7.67
CA GLU A 101 -9.64 -4.22 8.12
C GLU A 101 -8.81 -2.96 8.46
N TRP A 102 -8.60 -2.73 9.75
CA TRP A 102 -7.97 -1.52 10.25
C TRP A 102 -6.55 -1.31 9.72
N ASP A 103 -5.73 -2.37 9.64
CA ASP A 103 -4.36 -2.28 9.16
C ASP A 103 -4.26 -2.05 7.65
N TRP A 104 -5.25 -2.50 6.86
CA TRP A 104 -5.37 -2.09 5.46
C TRP A 104 -5.69 -0.60 5.41
N LYS A 105 -6.82 -0.17 5.97
CA LYS A 105 -7.26 1.23 5.96
C LYS A 105 -6.16 2.20 6.43
N ARG A 106 -5.48 1.86 7.53
CA ARG A 106 -4.35 2.63 8.08
C ARG A 106 -3.20 2.74 7.08
N ARG A 107 -2.82 1.65 6.40
CA ARG A 107 -1.79 1.67 5.34
C ARG A 107 -2.22 2.55 4.16
N THR A 108 -3.47 2.45 3.68
CA THR A 108 -3.98 3.27 2.57
C THR A 108 -3.82 4.78 2.86
N HIS A 109 -4.30 5.24 4.02
CA HIS A 109 -4.19 6.67 4.38
C HIS A 109 -2.74 7.14 4.57
N ILE A 110 -1.86 6.31 5.13
CA ILE A 110 -0.44 6.64 5.31
C ILE A 110 0.31 6.67 3.97
N GLN A 111 0.03 5.72 3.06
CA GLN A 111 0.61 5.72 1.72
C GLN A 111 0.17 6.95 0.92
N LEU A 112 -1.12 7.33 0.99
CA LEU A 112 -1.59 8.59 0.39
C LEU A 112 -0.86 9.80 0.98
N ALA A 113 -0.76 9.89 2.31
CA ALA A 113 -0.06 10.99 2.97
C ALA A 113 1.43 11.07 2.58
N ALA A 114 2.09 9.92 2.39
CA ALA A 114 3.47 9.84 1.91
C ALA A 114 3.60 10.27 0.45
N PHE A 115 2.74 9.79 -0.44
CA PHE A 115 2.69 10.21 -1.84
C PHE A 115 2.52 11.73 -1.97
N LEU A 116 1.52 12.29 -1.28
CA LEU A 116 1.24 13.73 -1.31
C LEU A 116 2.38 14.56 -0.72
N ALA A 117 3.05 14.09 0.34
CA ALA A 117 4.22 14.77 0.91
C ALA A 117 5.43 14.79 -0.04
N ILE A 118 5.63 13.72 -0.84
CA ILE A 118 6.68 13.70 -1.88
C ILE A 118 6.35 14.72 -2.96
N VAL A 119 5.10 14.74 -3.43
CA VAL A 119 4.63 15.70 -4.44
C VAL A 119 4.77 17.13 -3.93
N GLU A 120 4.27 17.45 -2.73
CA GLU A 120 4.38 18.77 -2.08
C GLU A 120 5.86 19.24 -1.99
N HIS A 121 6.78 18.36 -1.59
CA HIS A 121 8.21 18.66 -1.57
C HIS A 121 8.76 19.01 -2.96
N LEU A 122 8.44 18.21 -3.98
CA LEU A 122 8.91 18.45 -5.36
C LEU A 122 8.35 19.78 -5.90
N GLN A 123 7.05 20.04 -5.73
CA GLN A 123 6.42 21.30 -6.11
C GLN A 123 7.08 22.50 -5.40
N SER A 124 7.43 22.38 -4.13
CA SER A 124 8.12 23.44 -3.37
C SER A 124 9.52 23.78 -3.90
N LYS A 125 10.16 22.83 -4.62
CA LYS A 125 11.49 23.00 -5.21
C LYS A 125 11.44 23.57 -6.63
N THR A 126 10.43 23.23 -7.42
CA THR A 126 10.30 23.66 -8.83
C THR A 126 9.40 24.88 -9.01
N GLY A 127 8.49 25.14 -8.08
CA GLY A 127 7.40 26.11 -8.24
C GLY A 127 6.33 25.66 -9.25
N GLN A 128 6.41 24.43 -9.77
CA GLN A 128 5.49 23.90 -10.78
C GLN A 128 4.37 23.09 -10.15
N ASN A 129 3.22 23.02 -10.82
CA ASN A 129 2.17 22.08 -10.44
C ASN A 129 2.50 20.67 -10.96
N ILE A 130 2.33 19.65 -10.11
CA ILE A 130 2.52 18.24 -10.50
C ILE A 130 1.15 17.59 -10.58
N ARG A 131 0.79 17.10 -11.77
CA ARG A 131 -0.47 16.39 -12.02
C ARG A 131 -0.48 15.04 -11.29
N CYS A 132 -1.44 14.82 -10.39
CA CYS A 132 -1.57 13.57 -9.64
C CYS A 132 -2.63 12.65 -10.25
N VAL A 133 -2.22 11.42 -10.57
CA VAL A 133 -3.06 10.37 -11.17
C VAL A 133 -3.03 9.11 -10.30
N PHE A 134 -4.18 8.47 -10.11
CA PHE A 134 -4.31 7.24 -9.32
C PHE A 134 -4.88 6.11 -10.19
N GLN A 135 -4.24 4.94 -10.15
CA GLN A 135 -4.72 3.71 -10.79
C GLN A 135 -4.77 2.57 -9.76
N GLU A 136 -5.98 2.26 -9.29
CA GLU A 136 -6.23 1.26 -8.25
C GLU A 136 -7.47 0.42 -8.63
N PRO A 137 -7.32 -0.89 -8.94
CA PRO A 137 -8.45 -1.76 -9.30
C PRO A 137 -9.52 -1.93 -8.21
N VAL A 138 -9.20 -1.81 -6.92
CA VAL A 138 -10.17 -1.99 -5.82
C VAL A 138 -10.89 -0.71 -5.39
N PHE A 139 -10.63 0.44 -6.03
CA PHE A 139 -11.29 1.70 -5.67
C PHE A 139 -12.81 1.62 -5.92
N ASN A 140 -13.58 1.74 -4.85
CA ASN A 140 -15.03 1.91 -4.92
C ASN A 140 -15.42 3.38 -5.18
N SER A 141 -16.71 3.67 -5.33
CA SER A 141 -17.19 5.03 -5.63
C SER A 141 -16.79 6.09 -4.60
N VAL A 142 -16.69 5.72 -3.31
CA VAL A 142 -16.27 6.63 -2.23
C VAL A 142 -14.76 6.85 -2.28
N ASP A 143 -13.96 5.82 -2.57
CA ASP A 143 -12.51 5.98 -2.77
C ASP A 143 -12.21 6.95 -3.93
N LYS A 144 -12.90 6.76 -5.07
CA LYS A 144 -12.75 7.64 -6.24
C LYS A 144 -13.19 9.07 -5.92
N ALA A 145 -14.35 9.24 -5.29
CA ALA A 145 -14.85 10.55 -4.87
C ALA A 145 -13.89 11.25 -3.87
N PHE A 146 -13.24 10.50 -2.98
CA PHE A 146 -12.27 11.06 -2.04
C PHE A 146 -11.04 11.61 -2.76
N ILE A 147 -10.40 10.81 -3.62
CA ILE A 147 -9.25 11.24 -4.43
C ILE A 147 -9.60 12.45 -5.31
N THR A 148 -10.76 12.44 -5.98
CA THR A 148 -11.21 13.59 -6.78
C THR A 148 -11.51 14.82 -5.91
N SER A 149 -11.97 14.66 -4.66
CA SER A 149 -12.17 15.78 -3.74
C SER A 149 -10.87 16.45 -3.28
N LEU A 150 -9.72 15.80 -3.47
CA LEU A 150 -8.38 16.36 -3.26
C LEU A 150 -7.83 17.08 -4.52
N GLY A 151 -8.61 17.11 -5.62
CA GLY A 151 -8.19 17.69 -6.90
C GLY A 151 -7.29 16.77 -7.71
N HIS A 152 -7.45 15.45 -7.59
CA HIS A 152 -6.62 14.45 -8.28
C HIS A 152 -7.45 13.55 -9.21
N GLU A 153 -6.78 12.99 -10.21
CA GLU A 153 -7.41 12.16 -11.23
C GLU A 153 -7.39 10.68 -10.83
N VAL A 154 -8.48 9.96 -11.11
CA VAL A 154 -8.53 8.51 -11.04
C VAL A 154 -8.71 7.97 -12.45
N VAL A 155 -7.91 6.97 -12.83
CA VAL A 155 -7.97 6.32 -14.13
C VAL A 155 -8.07 4.81 -13.99
N GLU A 156 -8.75 4.17 -14.94
CA GLU A 156 -8.83 2.71 -15.02
C GLU A 156 -7.55 2.12 -15.62
N SER A 157 -7.26 0.85 -15.31
CA SER A 157 -6.17 0.11 -15.95
C SER A 157 -6.47 -0.09 -17.45
N PRO A 158 -5.49 0.07 -18.37
CA PRO A 158 -4.05 0.28 -18.15
C PRO A 158 -3.58 1.75 -18.27
N VAL A 159 -4.47 2.74 -18.18
CA VAL A 159 -4.17 4.15 -18.54
C VAL A 159 -3.02 4.73 -17.70
N GLY A 160 -2.96 4.42 -16.40
CA GLY A 160 -1.88 4.85 -15.52
C GLY A 160 -0.50 4.33 -15.97
N PHE A 161 -0.42 3.09 -16.46
CA PHE A 161 0.83 2.54 -17.00
C PHE A 161 1.24 3.23 -18.31
N GLN A 162 0.27 3.57 -19.17
CA GLN A 162 0.50 4.27 -20.44
C GLN A 162 0.95 5.73 -20.25
N LEU A 163 0.65 6.34 -19.10
CA LEU A 163 1.05 7.70 -18.74
C LEU A 163 2.47 7.81 -18.17
N VAL A 164 3.18 6.69 -17.95
CA VAL A 164 4.56 6.71 -17.44
C VAL A 164 5.53 7.14 -18.54
N ASP A 165 6.29 8.19 -18.26
CA ASP A 165 7.35 8.75 -19.09
C ASP A 165 8.54 9.22 -18.23
N PRO A 166 9.65 9.70 -18.82
CA PRO A 166 10.80 10.19 -18.06
C PRO A 166 10.50 11.35 -17.09
N ASP A 167 9.40 12.08 -17.26
CA ASP A 167 9.01 13.23 -16.41
C ASP A 167 8.01 12.81 -15.30
N THR A 168 7.97 11.52 -14.98
CA THR A 168 7.02 10.91 -14.04
C THR A 168 7.67 10.58 -12.68
N LEU A 169 6.96 10.85 -11.58
CA LEU A 169 7.11 10.17 -10.30
C LEU A 169 6.17 8.96 -10.27
N ALA A 170 6.72 7.75 -10.27
CA ALA A 170 5.95 6.52 -10.10
C ALA A 170 5.98 6.06 -8.64
N PHE A 171 4.80 5.95 -8.01
CA PHE A 171 4.63 5.43 -6.67
C PHE A 171 3.91 4.08 -6.72
N ALA A 172 4.63 3.02 -6.39
CA ALA A 172 4.31 1.61 -6.67
C ALA A 172 4.74 0.73 -5.47
N VAL A 173 4.22 1.04 -4.29
CA VAL A 173 4.57 0.39 -3.03
C VAL A 173 3.68 -0.84 -2.81
N HIS A 174 4.27 -1.95 -2.34
CA HIS A 174 3.61 -3.25 -2.10
C HIS A 174 2.92 -3.88 -3.34
N LEU A 175 3.35 -3.55 -4.55
CA LEU A 175 2.88 -4.20 -5.78
C LEU A 175 3.59 -5.53 -6.05
N TYR A 176 2.90 -6.45 -6.74
CA TYR A 176 3.51 -7.68 -7.25
C TYR A 176 4.55 -7.39 -8.34
N ARG A 177 5.57 -8.27 -8.45
CA ARG A 177 6.68 -8.16 -9.41
C ARG A 177 6.24 -7.91 -10.86
N ASN A 178 5.18 -8.57 -11.32
CA ASN A 178 4.62 -8.38 -12.67
C ASN A 178 3.97 -7.00 -12.88
N VAL A 179 3.50 -6.35 -11.82
CA VAL A 179 2.95 -4.98 -11.88
C VAL A 179 4.09 -3.97 -11.85
N HIS A 180 5.14 -4.19 -11.05
CA HIS A 180 6.39 -3.42 -11.14
C HIS A 180 6.94 -3.41 -12.57
N SER A 181 7.01 -4.57 -13.24
CA SER A 181 7.43 -4.66 -14.64
C SER A 181 6.56 -3.86 -15.60
N GLN A 182 5.24 -3.74 -15.36
CA GLN A 182 4.34 -2.93 -16.20
C GLN A 182 4.56 -1.44 -16.02
N VAL A 183 4.84 -0.96 -14.80
CA VAL A 183 5.10 0.47 -14.53
C VAL A 183 6.32 0.98 -15.28
N ILE A 184 7.35 0.15 -15.47
CA ILE A 184 8.60 0.52 -16.16
C ILE A 184 8.74 -0.10 -17.56
N ALA A 185 7.65 -0.63 -18.14
CA ALA A 185 7.69 -1.39 -19.40
C ALA A 185 8.04 -0.53 -20.63
N THR A 186 7.63 0.74 -20.63
CA THR A 186 7.79 1.68 -21.75
C THR A 186 8.90 2.69 -21.51
N HIS A 187 8.94 3.27 -20.32
CA HIS A 187 9.91 4.29 -19.92
C HIS A 187 10.39 4.07 -18.48
N ILE A 188 11.59 4.55 -18.18
CA ILE A 188 12.08 4.68 -16.81
C ILE A 188 11.63 6.05 -16.27
N PRO A 189 10.84 6.12 -15.18
CA PRO A 189 10.42 7.38 -14.59
C PRO A 189 11.58 8.10 -13.88
N ALA A 190 11.57 9.44 -13.85
CA ALA A 190 12.56 10.25 -13.12
C ALA A 190 12.72 9.85 -11.65
N ILE A 191 11.61 9.47 -11.00
CA ILE A 191 11.61 8.95 -9.63
C ILE A 191 10.72 7.71 -9.55
N PHE A 192 11.26 6.62 -9.03
CA PHE A 192 10.52 5.40 -8.72
C PHE A 192 10.53 5.15 -7.20
N VAL A 193 9.35 5.04 -6.59
CA VAL A 193 9.17 4.69 -5.17
C VAL A 193 8.36 3.41 -5.10
N GLY A 194 8.96 2.32 -4.64
CA GLY A 194 8.27 1.02 -4.55
C GLY A 194 8.98 0.00 -3.68
N THR A 195 8.47 -1.23 -3.68
CA THR A 195 9.08 -2.34 -2.94
C THR A 195 10.49 -2.65 -3.46
N SER A 196 11.44 -2.89 -2.55
CA SER A 196 12.81 -3.30 -2.89
C SER A 196 12.80 -4.61 -3.69
N TYR A 197 13.63 -4.71 -4.72
CA TYR A 197 13.72 -5.90 -5.56
C TYR A 197 14.13 -7.16 -4.77
N ALA A 198 14.93 -7.00 -3.71
CA ALA A 198 15.36 -8.09 -2.83
C ALA A 198 14.21 -8.86 -2.15
N VAL A 199 13.00 -8.29 -2.08
CA VAL A 199 11.79 -8.97 -1.56
C VAL A 199 11.31 -10.10 -2.48
N TRP A 200 11.85 -10.20 -3.70
CA TRP A 200 11.44 -11.17 -4.72
C TRP A 200 12.56 -12.14 -5.15
N GLU A 201 13.67 -12.18 -4.42
CA GLU A 201 14.81 -13.09 -4.68
C GLU A 201 15.00 -14.18 -3.60
N GLU A 202 14.04 -14.31 -2.68
CA GLU A 202 13.93 -15.42 -1.71
C GLU A 202 13.05 -16.58 -2.23
#